data_AF-A0AAD3DHK9-F1
#
_entry.id   AF-A0AAD3DHK9-F1
#
_cell.length_a   1.000
_cell.length_b   1.000
_cell.length_c   1.000
_cell.angle_alpha   90.00
_cell.angle_beta   90.00
_cell.angle_gamma   90.00
#
_symmetry.space_group_name_H-M   'P 1'
#
loop_
_entity.id
_entity.type
_entity.pdbx_description
1 polymer ?
#
loop_
_entity_poly.entity_id
_entity_poly.type
_entity_poly.pdbx_seq_one_letter_code
_entity_poly.pdbx_strand_id
1 'polypeptide(L)'
;LFIAGALHPRVPTQLLRRMVDLLDAMQAAAAPPPASASADTGASAGEVAAAAGASAAAAAGVRDFAAAGGPWEFNLRDLLRWCDLVEGAVPPPPPTAAAMDTDDNADGAVAGTAAEETAALDAAAQHFARMLFSHRLRTHEDRAKLLRLFSSVWGCPPAGWQEQPAVLLSPRGAVVGRAVVPRAADPAPHASGATAAAAAAATAGASMASSTAELHLLPGSLPLLESLMQTLSRSWMALLVGGAGGGKTALARCAAALSGVRLLEISLTSGTDTSDLLGSFEQLEPERRVQEASDRVQQLAHCMSQRLLTSSSGAATPGVAPALLAAAQDLQAAWAAHMAALAAAERQADAASPIAAAAQRVGGLRSVVTACRAGIAALAPSFLESDGMVSELVSAADAADSELASLAALLADEAAAAVGGRFEWVDGALTRAIERGGWVLLEGANLCNPTVLDRLNPLLEP
;
A
#
# COMPACT_ATOMS: atom_id res chain seq x y z
N LEU A 1 -29.89 -4.13 6.23
CA LEU A 1 -30.68 -4.12 4.97
C LEU A 1 -30.99 -2.71 4.47
N PHE A 2 -31.73 -1.86 5.20
CA PHE A 2 -32.10 -0.52 4.74
C PHE A 2 -30.88 0.39 4.44
N ILE A 3 -29.91 0.46 5.37
CA ILE A 3 -28.69 1.27 5.21
C ILE A 3 -27.84 0.77 4.03
N ALA A 4 -27.61 -0.56 3.96
CA ALA A 4 -26.80 -1.15 2.89
C ALA A 4 -27.46 -1.02 1.51
N GLY A 5 -28.78 -1.17 1.40
CA GLY A 5 -29.50 -0.98 0.14
C GLY A 5 -29.58 0.49 -0.31
N ALA A 6 -29.49 1.43 0.62
CA ALA A 6 -29.42 2.86 0.29
C ALA A 6 -28.01 3.31 -0.16
N LEU A 7 -26.96 2.71 0.42
CA LEU A 7 -25.56 3.01 0.08
C LEU A 7 -25.08 2.25 -1.17
N HIS A 8 -25.61 1.04 -1.40
CA HIS A 8 -25.19 0.14 -2.49
C HIS A 8 -26.37 -0.26 -3.37
N PRO A 9 -26.83 0.64 -4.26
CA PRO A 9 -28.01 0.40 -5.10
C PRO A 9 -27.78 -0.67 -6.18
N ARG A 10 -26.53 -1.04 -6.47
CA ARG A 10 -26.21 -2.06 -7.50
C ARG A 10 -26.33 -3.48 -6.96
N VAL A 11 -26.30 -3.67 -5.64
CA VAL A 11 -26.45 -4.99 -5.03
C VAL A 11 -27.94 -5.35 -4.93
N PRO A 12 -28.40 -6.44 -5.58
CA PRO A 12 -29.80 -6.83 -5.52
C PRO A 12 -30.21 -7.19 -4.09
N THR A 13 -31.42 -6.79 -3.70
CA THR A 13 -31.95 -6.99 -2.34
C THR A 13 -31.98 -8.46 -1.90
N GLN A 14 -32.15 -9.39 -2.84
CA GLN A 14 -32.10 -10.83 -2.59
C GLN A 14 -30.69 -11.30 -2.20
N LEU A 15 -29.64 -10.78 -2.86
CA LEU A 15 -28.25 -11.09 -2.52
C LEU A 15 -27.90 -10.51 -1.16
N LEU A 16 -28.32 -9.26 -0.90
CA LEU A 16 -28.11 -8.58 0.38
C LEU A 16 -28.78 -9.34 1.54
N ARG A 17 -29.96 -9.94 1.31
CA ARG A 17 -30.61 -10.81 2.29
C ARG A 17 -29.78 -12.06 2.58
N ARG A 18 -29.30 -12.77 1.55
CA ARG A 18 -28.42 -13.94 1.74
C ARG A 18 -27.13 -13.60 2.50
N MET A 19 -26.53 -12.45 2.21
CA MET A 19 -25.34 -11.97 2.92
C MET A 19 -25.62 -11.74 4.42
N VAL A 20 -26.78 -11.16 4.75
CA VAL A 20 -27.21 -10.97 6.15
C VAL A 20 -27.52 -12.30 6.81
N ASP A 21 -28.26 -13.20 6.14
CA ASP A 21 -28.59 -14.53 6.66
C ASP A 21 -27.34 -15.34 7.02
N LEU A 22 -26.24 -15.19 6.25
CA LEU A 22 -24.95 -15.80 6.57
C LEU A 22 -24.32 -15.21 7.83
N LEU A 23 -24.31 -13.88 7.97
CA LEU A 23 -23.76 -13.21 9.14
C LEU A 23 -24.54 -13.59 10.40
N ASP A 24 -25.86 -13.63 10.33
CA ASP A 24 -26.73 -14.05 11.42
C ASP A 24 -26.48 -15.52 11.79
N ALA A 25 -26.30 -16.40 10.81
CA ALA A 25 -25.94 -17.80 11.05
C ALA A 25 -24.55 -17.96 11.70
N MET A 26 -23.58 -17.14 11.29
CA MET A 26 -22.23 -17.13 11.88
C MET A 26 -22.24 -16.60 13.33
N GLN A 27 -22.99 -15.53 13.60
CA GLN A 27 -23.17 -15.00 14.96
C GLN A 27 -23.86 -16.02 15.86
N ALA A 28 -24.93 -16.67 15.39
CA ALA A 28 -25.65 -17.69 16.15
C ALA A 28 -24.78 -18.92 16.46
N ALA A 29 -23.89 -19.32 15.53
CA ALA A 29 -22.96 -20.42 15.74
C ALA A 29 -21.80 -20.07 16.70
N ALA A 30 -21.44 -18.79 16.82
CA ALA A 30 -20.40 -18.29 17.71
C ALA A 30 -20.92 -17.99 19.13
N ALA A 31 -22.23 -17.75 19.30
CA ALA A 31 -22.83 -17.48 20.59
C ALA A 31 -22.75 -18.70 21.53
N PRO A 32 -22.48 -18.50 22.84
CA PRO A 32 -22.52 -19.59 23.81
C PRO A 32 -23.93 -20.19 23.86
N PRO A 33 -24.08 -21.51 24.10
CA PRO A 33 -25.39 -22.13 24.19
C PRO A 33 -26.21 -21.43 25.28
N PRO A 34 -27.50 -21.14 25.04
CA PRO A 34 -28.33 -20.50 26.06
C PRO A 34 -28.34 -21.40 27.30
N ALA A 35 -27.87 -20.86 28.42
CA ALA A 35 -28.17 -21.43 29.73
C ALA A 35 -29.70 -21.50 29.82
N SER A 36 -30.22 -22.71 30.03
CA SER A 36 -31.65 -23.06 30.19
C SER A 36 -32.59 -21.86 30.41
N ALA A 37 -33.43 -21.59 29.41
CA ALA A 37 -34.44 -20.54 29.41
C ALA A 37 -35.34 -20.59 30.66
N SER A 38 -35.26 -19.58 31.51
CA SER A 38 -36.43 -19.06 32.22
C SER A 38 -37.06 -18.01 31.31
N ALA A 39 -38.28 -18.29 30.87
CA ALA A 39 -39.08 -17.44 30.01
C ALA A 39 -39.26 -16.04 30.62
N ASP A 40 -38.97 -15.00 29.85
CA ASP A 40 -39.79 -13.80 29.88
C ASP A 40 -39.78 -13.13 28.51
N THR A 41 -40.98 -12.95 27.99
CA THR A 41 -41.32 -12.49 26.64
C THR A 41 -41.18 -10.99 26.51
N GLY A 42 -40.43 -10.54 25.50
CA GLY A 42 -40.34 -9.13 25.10
C GLY A 42 -39.71 -8.98 23.71
N ALA A 43 -40.42 -9.44 22.67
CA ALA A 43 -39.91 -9.46 21.30
C ALA A 43 -39.71 -8.04 20.75
N SER A 44 -38.45 -7.60 20.76
CA SER A 44 -37.96 -6.48 19.96
C SER A 44 -37.33 -7.01 18.67
N ALA A 45 -37.20 -6.17 17.64
CA ALA A 45 -36.77 -6.53 16.29
C ALA A 45 -35.44 -7.34 16.19
N GLY A 46 -34.64 -7.41 17.26
CA GLY A 46 -33.46 -8.27 17.35
C GLY A 46 -33.76 -9.79 17.48
N GLU A 47 -34.91 -10.19 18.03
CA GLU A 47 -35.24 -11.63 18.19
C GLU A 47 -35.55 -12.34 16.88
N VAL A 48 -36.10 -11.63 15.88
CA VAL A 48 -36.48 -12.24 14.58
C VAL A 48 -35.25 -12.60 13.75
N ALA A 49 -34.21 -11.75 13.76
CA ALA A 49 -32.93 -12.02 13.09
C ALA A 49 -32.17 -13.17 13.78
N ALA A 50 -32.12 -13.15 15.12
CA ALA A 50 -31.52 -14.22 15.92
C ALA A 50 -32.20 -15.58 15.70
N ALA A 51 -33.54 -15.61 15.55
CA ALA A 51 -34.29 -16.84 15.29
C ALA A 51 -33.99 -17.45 13.91
N ALA A 52 -33.85 -16.62 12.86
CA ALA A 52 -33.51 -17.08 11.52
C ALA A 52 -32.06 -17.61 11.44
N GLY A 53 -31.10 -16.89 12.03
CA GLY A 53 -29.70 -17.32 12.13
C GLY A 53 -29.54 -18.62 12.94
N ALA A 54 -30.26 -18.75 14.05
CA ALA A 54 -30.27 -19.96 14.87
C ALA A 54 -30.81 -21.18 14.12
N SER A 55 -31.87 -21.03 13.30
CA SER A 55 -32.40 -22.11 12.47
C SER A 55 -31.39 -22.59 11.42
N ALA A 56 -30.68 -21.66 10.76
CA ALA A 56 -29.67 -21.99 9.75
C ALA A 56 -28.42 -22.66 10.37
N ALA A 57 -27.97 -22.18 11.53
CA ALA A 57 -26.86 -22.78 12.27
C ALA A 57 -27.22 -24.18 12.81
N ALA A 58 -28.45 -24.36 13.29
CA ALA A 58 -28.97 -25.66 13.72
C ALA A 58 -29.08 -26.65 12.56
N ALA A 59 -29.58 -26.21 11.40
CA ALA A 59 -29.64 -27.02 10.18
C ALA A 59 -28.25 -27.47 9.70
N ALA A 60 -27.21 -26.65 9.90
CA ALA A 60 -25.82 -26.98 9.56
C ALA A 60 -25.09 -27.80 10.65
N GLY A 61 -25.70 -28.00 11.82
CA GLY A 61 -25.13 -28.77 12.93
C GLY A 61 -23.83 -28.18 13.48
N VAL A 62 -23.69 -26.85 13.50
CA VAL A 62 -22.48 -26.16 13.96
C VAL A 62 -22.67 -25.70 15.40
N ARG A 63 -21.81 -26.21 16.31
CA ARG A 63 -21.66 -25.73 17.69
C ARG A 63 -20.21 -25.32 17.90
N ASP A 64 -20.00 -24.29 18.72
CA ASP A 64 -18.69 -23.72 19.06
C ASP A 64 -17.89 -23.32 17.81
N PHE A 65 -18.27 -22.18 17.21
CA PHE A 65 -17.63 -21.62 16.02
C PHE A 65 -16.71 -20.45 16.38
N ALA A 66 -15.53 -20.40 15.77
CA ALA A 66 -14.60 -19.26 15.87
C ALA A 66 -14.17 -18.91 17.31
N ALA A 67 -13.93 -19.90 18.18
CA ALA A 67 -13.42 -19.61 19.53
C ALA A 67 -11.93 -19.19 19.56
N ALA A 68 -11.15 -19.59 18.55
CA ALA A 68 -9.71 -19.35 18.50
C ALA A 68 -9.37 -18.00 17.82
N GLY A 69 -8.88 -17.03 18.60
CA GLY A 69 -8.20 -15.85 18.04
C GLY A 69 -8.71 -14.47 18.46
N GLY A 70 -9.63 -14.37 19.43
CA GLY A 70 -10.19 -13.12 19.94
C GLY A 70 -11.72 -13.13 19.88
N PRO A 71 -12.42 -12.13 20.45
CA PRO A 71 -13.87 -12.02 20.31
C PRO A 71 -14.22 -11.77 18.83
N TRP A 72 -14.91 -12.73 18.21
CA TRP A 72 -15.40 -12.59 16.84
C TRP A 72 -16.73 -11.86 16.86
N GLU A 73 -16.70 -10.58 16.57
CA GLU A 73 -17.89 -9.76 16.40
C GLU A 73 -18.10 -9.49 14.91
N PHE A 74 -19.13 -10.11 14.36
CA PHE A 74 -19.55 -9.84 12.98
C PHE A 74 -20.28 -8.51 12.94
N ASN A 75 -19.66 -7.50 12.34
CA ASN A 75 -20.14 -6.12 12.39
C ASN A 75 -20.80 -5.68 11.09
N LEU A 76 -21.64 -4.65 11.16
CA LEU A 76 -22.22 -3.99 9.97
C LEU A 76 -21.12 -3.49 9.00
N ARG A 77 -19.96 -3.10 9.53
CA ARG A 77 -18.79 -2.68 8.75
C ARG A 77 -18.31 -3.79 7.80
N ASP A 78 -18.36 -5.06 8.20
CA ASP A 78 -17.97 -6.18 7.32
C ASP A 78 -19.00 -6.40 6.20
N LEU A 79 -20.30 -6.19 6.47
CA LEU A 79 -21.34 -6.22 5.43
C LEU A 79 -21.15 -5.11 4.40
N LEU A 80 -20.90 -3.88 4.86
CA LEU A 80 -20.65 -2.74 3.97
C LEU A 80 -19.41 -2.96 3.10
N ARG A 81 -18.30 -3.41 3.69
CA ARG A 81 -17.09 -3.80 2.95
C ARG A 81 -17.36 -4.93 1.95
N TRP A 82 -18.23 -5.87 2.29
CA TRP A 82 -18.61 -6.94 1.38
C TRP A 82 -19.40 -6.39 0.18
N CYS A 83 -20.34 -5.48 0.41
CA CYS A 83 -21.05 -4.78 -0.66
C CYS A 83 -20.08 -3.98 -1.55
N ASP A 84 -19.19 -3.19 -0.96
CA ASP A 84 -18.15 -2.43 -1.68
C ASP A 84 -17.30 -3.34 -2.59
N LEU A 85 -16.92 -4.52 -2.07
CA LEU A 85 -16.12 -5.50 -2.79
C LEU A 85 -16.85 -6.04 -4.02
N VAL A 86 -18.12 -6.38 -3.84
CA VAL A 86 -18.99 -6.90 -4.90
C VAL A 86 -19.23 -5.86 -5.98
N GLU A 87 -19.59 -4.63 -5.61
CA GLU A 87 -19.85 -3.55 -6.59
C GLU A 87 -18.60 -3.17 -7.39
N GLY A 88 -17.44 -3.11 -6.74
CA GLY A 88 -16.19 -2.75 -7.42
C GLY A 88 -15.59 -3.86 -8.29
N ALA A 89 -16.06 -5.12 -8.15
CA ALA A 89 -15.56 -6.24 -8.95
C ALA A 89 -16.31 -6.41 -10.28
N VAL A 90 -17.52 -5.86 -10.39
CA VAL A 90 -18.32 -5.91 -11.62
C VAL A 90 -18.26 -4.53 -12.27
N PRO A 91 -17.56 -4.39 -13.42
CA PRO A 91 -17.50 -3.09 -14.10
C PRO A 91 -18.92 -2.60 -14.39
N PRO A 92 -19.19 -1.28 -14.31
CA PRO A 92 -20.47 -0.76 -14.72
C PRO A 92 -20.74 -1.15 -16.18
N PRO A 93 -21.99 -1.47 -16.55
CA PRO A 93 -22.32 -1.67 -17.95
C PRO A 93 -21.86 -0.43 -18.74
N PRO A 94 -21.31 -0.59 -19.95
CA PRO A 94 -20.94 0.55 -20.77
C PRO A 94 -22.16 1.47 -20.89
N PRO A 95 -21.99 2.81 -20.85
CA PRO A 95 -23.11 3.70 -21.07
C PRO A 95 -23.69 3.38 -22.44
N THR A 96 -24.82 2.67 -22.46
CA THR A 96 -25.63 2.56 -23.67
C THR A 96 -25.95 3.99 -24.07
N ALA A 97 -25.67 4.30 -25.33
CA ALA A 97 -25.95 5.59 -25.94
C ALA A 97 -27.35 6.07 -25.52
N ALA A 98 -27.39 6.98 -24.56
CA ALA A 98 -28.61 7.67 -24.22
C ALA A 98 -28.92 8.59 -25.41
N ALA A 99 -30.03 8.27 -26.08
CA ALA A 99 -30.72 9.08 -27.08
C ALA A 99 -30.03 9.23 -28.45
N MET A 100 -30.23 8.26 -29.34
CA MET A 100 -30.53 8.56 -30.74
C MET A 100 -31.39 7.44 -31.37
N ASP A 101 -32.66 7.80 -31.58
CA ASP A 101 -33.65 7.33 -32.55
C ASP A 101 -33.90 5.82 -32.78
N THR A 102 -35.10 5.43 -32.31
CA THR A 102 -36.11 4.55 -32.96
C THR A 102 -35.62 3.31 -33.71
N ASP A 103 -35.90 2.12 -33.16
CA ASP A 103 -36.73 1.12 -33.85
C ASP A 103 -37.23 0.02 -32.90
N ASP A 104 -38.52 -0.30 -33.07
CA ASP A 104 -39.44 -0.93 -32.13
C ASP A 104 -39.37 -2.49 -32.12
N ASN A 105 -38.19 -3.09 -32.12
CA ASN A 105 -38.05 -4.57 -32.09
C ASN A 105 -36.73 -5.06 -31.46
N ALA A 106 -36.59 -4.99 -30.13
CA ALA A 106 -35.47 -5.63 -29.41
C ALA A 106 -35.75 -5.94 -27.92
N ASP A 107 -36.94 -6.44 -27.57
CA ASP A 107 -37.29 -6.79 -26.17
C ASP A 107 -36.56 -8.06 -25.62
N GLY A 108 -35.66 -8.67 -26.38
CA GLY A 108 -34.98 -9.92 -25.99
C GLY A 108 -33.53 -9.79 -25.47
N ALA A 109 -32.85 -8.66 -25.68
CA ALA A 109 -31.40 -8.56 -25.42
C ALA A 109 -31.02 -7.92 -24.07
N VAL A 110 -31.90 -7.07 -23.51
CA VAL A 110 -31.61 -6.32 -22.27
C VAL A 110 -31.80 -7.18 -21.00
N ALA A 111 -32.65 -8.21 -21.06
CA ALA A 111 -32.86 -9.14 -19.94
C ALA A 111 -31.67 -10.09 -19.72
N GLY A 112 -30.95 -10.45 -20.80
CA GLY A 112 -29.75 -11.29 -20.73
C GLY A 112 -28.61 -10.62 -19.98
N THR A 113 -28.36 -9.34 -20.24
CA THR A 113 -27.28 -8.58 -19.61
C THR A 113 -27.52 -8.33 -18.11
N ALA A 114 -28.78 -8.09 -17.70
CA ALA A 114 -29.12 -7.91 -16.29
C ALA A 114 -29.04 -9.24 -15.49
N ALA A 115 -29.48 -10.35 -16.09
CA ALA A 115 -29.34 -11.68 -15.48
C ALA A 115 -27.86 -12.09 -15.35
N GLU A 116 -27.05 -11.82 -16.38
CA GLU A 116 -25.60 -12.05 -16.35
C GLU A 116 -24.90 -11.16 -15.30
N GLU A 117 -25.30 -9.89 -15.17
CA GLU A 117 -24.77 -9.00 -14.12
C GLU A 117 -25.11 -9.52 -12.72
N THR A 118 -26.35 -9.96 -12.48
CA THR A 118 -26.73 -10.53 -11.17
C THR A 118 -25.99 -11.83 -10.85
N ALA A 119 -25.73 -12.68 -11.85
CA ALA A 119 -24.94 -13.89 -11.69
C ALA A 119 -23.46 -13.58 -11.43
N ALA A 120 -22.91 -12.56 -12.10
CA ALA A 120 -21.54 -12.09 -11.86
C ALA A 120 -21.37 -11.47 -10.46
N LEU A 121 -22.37 -10.72 -9.98
CA LEU A 121 -22.41 -10.17 -8.63
C LEU A 121 -22.50 -11.29 -7.57
N ASP A 122 -23.31 -12.33 -7.80
CA ASP A 122 -23.38 -13.48 -6.89
C ASP A 122 -22.05 -14.25 -6.86
N ALA A 123 -21.43 -14.50 -8.02
CA ALA A 123 -20.10 -15.11 -8.08
C ALA A 123 -19.01 -14.26 -7.40
N ALA A 124 -19.09 -12.92 -7.49
CA ALA A 124 -18.22 -12.02 -6.76
C ALA A 124 -18.46 -12.10 -5.25
N ALA A 125 -19.71 -12.12 -4.80
CA ALA A 125 -20.06 -12.24 -3.39
C ALA A 125 -19.52 -13.54 -2.79
N GLN A 126 -19.68 -14.66 -3.50
CA GLN A 126 -19.12 -15.96 -3.10
C GLN A 126 -17.58 -15.92 -3.01
N HIS A 127 -16.89 -15.32 -3.98
CA HIS A 127 -15.42 -15.19 -3.96
C HIS A 127 -14.94 -14.36 -2.76
N PHE A 128 -15.52 -13.19 -2.52
CA PHE A 128 -15.07 -12.31 -1.44
C PHE A 128 -15.43 -12.81 -0.04
N ALA A 129 -16.41 -13.70 0.10
CA ALA A 129 -16.68 -14.37 1.37
C ALA A 129 -15.48 -15.20 1.87
N ARG A 130 -14.67 -15.76 0.95
CA ARG A 130 -13.40 -16.42 1.30
C ARG A 130 -12.42 -15.44 1.95
N MET A 131 -12.28 -14.26 1.36
CA MET A 131 -11.38 -13.21 1.82
C MET A 131 -11.82 -12.64 3.18
N LEU A 132 -13.11 -12.32 3.32
CA LEU A 132 -13.65 -11.65 4.50
C LEU A 132 -13.78 -12.57 5.71
N PHE A 133 -14.13 -13.84 5.50
CA PHE A 133 -14.45 -14.74 6.60
C PHE A 133 -13.47 -15.92 6.67
N SER A 134 -13.29 -16.67 5.59
CA SER A 134 -12.47 -17.90 5.62
C SER A 134 -11.00 -17.65 5.96
N HIS A 135 -10.38 -16.60 5.39
CA HIS A 135 -8.97 -16.27 5.68
C HIS A 135 -8.75 -15.77 7.11
N ARG A 136 -9.79 -15.22 7.74
CA ARG A 136 -9.70 -14.74 9.13
C ARG A 136 -9.74 -15.90 10.13
N LEU A 137 -10.48 -16.97 9.85
CA LEU A 137 -10.56 -18.16 10.72
C LEU A 137 -9.22 -18.90 10.80
N ARG A 138 -8.77 -19.19 12.04
CA ARG A 138 -7.45 -19.82 12.29
C ARG A 138 -7.47 -21.34 12.11
N THR A 139 -8.51 -22.01 12.60
CA THR A 139 -8.56 -23.47 12.59
C THR A 139 -9.15 -24.00 11.28
N HIS A 140 -8.66 -25.16 10.84
CA HIS A 140 -9.23 -25.84 9.68
C HIS A 140 -10.66 -26.32 9.95
N GLU A 141 -10.97 -26.67 11.21
CA GLU A 141 -12.31 -27.09 11.63
C GLU A 141 -13.33 -25.96 11.50
N ASP A 142 -12.98 -24.74 11.94
CA ASP A 142 -13.85 -23.57 11.80
C ASP A 142 -14.06 -23.23 10.33
N ARG A 143 -13.02 -23.33 9.49
CA ARG A 143 -13.18 -23.14 8.03
C ARG A 143 -14.14 -24.16 7.41
N ALA A 144 -14.08 -25.42 7.86
CA ALA A 144 -15.01 -26.46 7.42
C ALA A 144 -16.45 -26.23 7.94
N LYS A 145 -16.60 -25.71 9.16
CA LYS A 145 -17.90 -25.27 9.71
C LYS A 145 -18.47 -24.10 8.90
N LEU A 146 -17.65 -23.11 8.54
CA LEU A 146 -18.04 -21.99 7.68
C LEU A 146 -18.53 -22.47 6.31
N LEU A 147 -17.84 -23.43 5.69
CA LEU A 147 -18.27 -24.01 4.41
C LEU A 147 -19.66 -24.65 4.51
N ARG A 148 -19.98 -25.32 5.63
CA ARG A 148 -21.31 -25.89 5.87
C ARG A 148 -22.38 -24.81 6.02
N LEU A 149 -22.12 -23.76 6.80
CA LEU A 149 -23.01 -22.61 6.94
C LEU A 149 -23.22 -21.87 5.62
N PHE A 150 -22.15 -21.73 4.83
CA PHE A 150 -22.24 -21.12 3.51
C PHE A 150 -23.14 -21.94 2.59
N SER A 151 -22.98 -23.26 2.58
CA SER A 151 -23.80 -24.16 1.76
C SER A 151 -25.28 -24.19 2.15
N SER A 152 -25.62 -23.93 3.43
CA SER A 152 -27.02 -23.85 3.85
C SER A 152 -27.71 -22.57 3.38
N VAL A 153 -26.96 -21.47 3.21
CA VAL A 153 -27.49 -20.17 2.76
C VAL A 153 -27.52 -20.05 1.24
N TRP A 154 -26.44 -20.45 0.55
CA TRP A 154 -26.36 -20.39 -0.92
C TRP A 154 -26.91 -21.63 -1.63
N GLY A 155 -27.12 -22.74 -0.93
CA GLY A 155 -27.60 -24.00 -1.50
C GLY A 155 -26.56 -24.75 -2.36
N CYS A 156 -25.38 -24.17 -2.55
CA CYS A 156 -24.26 -24.76 -3.27
C CYS A 156 -22.95 -24.60 -2.48
N PRO A 157 -21.97 -25.51 -2.65
CA PRO A 157 -20.62 -25.24 -2.17
C PRO A 157 -20.08 -24.00 -2.90
N PRO A 158 -19.28 -23.16 -2.23
CA PRO A 158 -18.76 -21.94 -2.84
C PRO A 158 -17.83 -22.28 -4.01
N ALA A 159 -18.14 -21.77 -5.19
CA ALA A 159 -17.28 -21.90 -6.37
C ALA A 159 -15.99 -21.08 -6.17
N GLY A 160 -14.84 -21.61 -6.62
CA GLY A 160 -13.56 -20.89 -6.63
C GLY A 160 -12.78 -20.82 -5.30
N TRP A 161 -13.32 -21.34 -4.19
CA TRP A 161 -12.58 -21.32 -2.90
C TRP A 161 -11.36 -22.24 -2.85
N GLN A 162 -11.29 -23.21 -3.76
CA GLN A 162 -10.16 -24.14 -3.89
C GLN A 162 -9.19 -23.74 -4.99
N GLU A 163 -9.54 -22.75 -5.80
CA GLU A 163 -8.69 -22.30 -6.90
C GLU A 163 -7.50 -21.49 -6.36
N GLN A 164 -6.34 -21.72 -6.98
CA GLN A 164 -5.15 -20.91 -6.75
C GLN A 164 -5.24 -19.69 -7.68
N PRO A 165 -5.15 -18.47 -7.13
CA PRO A 165 -5.24 -17.28 -7.97
C PRO A 165 -4.01 -17.19 -8.88
N ALA A 166 -4.25 -16.89 -10.16
CA ALA A 166 -3.19 -16.67 -11.12
C ALA A 166 -2.48 -15.33 -10.83
N VAL A 167 -1.17 -15.28 -11.10
CA VAL A 167 -0.37 -14.05 -11.01
C VAL A 167 0.03 -13.62 -12.41
N LEU A 168 -0.38 -12.42 -12.82
CA LEU A 168 -0.02 -11.82 -14.10
C LEU A 168 0.70 -10.50 -13.86
N LEU A 169 1.89 -10.35 -14.45
CA LEU A 169 2.72 -9.16 -14.29
C LEU A 169 2.82 -8.41 -15.61
N SER A 170 2.39 -7.16 -15.60
CA SER A 170 2.59 -6.18 -16.66
C SER A 170 3.51 -5.07 -16.15
N PRO A 171 4.24 -4.34 -17.02
CA PRO A 171 5.01 -3.17 -16.60
C PRO A 171 4.18 -2.12 -15.85
N ARG A 172 2.88 -1.99 -16.18
CA ARG A 172 1.97 -0.98 -15.60
C ARG A 172 1.08 -1.51 -14.47
N GLY A 173 0.97 -2.81 -14.28
CA GLY A 173 0.04 -3.39 -13.33
C GLY A 173 0.40 -4.82 -12.93
N ALA A 174 0.14 -5.17 -11.67
CA ALA A 174 0.22 -6.51 -11.16
C ALA A 174 -1.20 -7.01 -10.88
N VAL A 175 -1.53 -8.20 -11.39
CA VAL A 175 -2.80 -8.87 -11.15
C VAL A 175 -2.53 -10.14 -10.36
N VAL A 176 -3.19 -10.28 -9.21
CA VAL A 176 -3.17 -11.50 -8.40
C VAL A 176 -4.61 -11.93 -8.16
N GLY A 177 -5.04 -12.98 -8.84
CA GLY A 177 -6.45 -13.40 -8.84
C GLY A 177 -7.35 -12.30 -9.41
N ARG A 178 -8.27 -11.78 -8.59
CA ARG A 178 -9.16 -10.66 -8.95
C ARG A 178 -8.62 -9.29 -8.51
N ALA A 179 -7.51 -9.26 -7.76
CA ALA A 179 -6.90 -8.01 -7.32
C ALA A 179 -6.02 -7.41 -8.41
N VAL A 180 -6.29 -6.15 -8.77
CA VAL A 180 -5.49 -5.37 -9.72
C VAL A 180 -4.84 -4.23 -8.96
N VAL A 181 -3.51 -4.15 -9.02
CA VAL A 181 -2.74 -3.08 -8.38
C VAL A 181 -1.86 -2.39 -9.44
N PRO A 182 -1.92 -1.06 -9.57
CA PRO A 182 -1.03 -0.33 -10.47
C PRO A 182 0.41 -0.51 -10.00
N ARG A 183 1.33 -0.74 -10.94
CA ARG A 183 2.75 -0.73 -10.63
C ARG A 183 3.29 0.66 -10.82
N ALA A 184 4.13 1.10 -9.89
CA ALA A 184 4.99 2.26 -10.10
C ALA A 184 6.01 1.90 -11.20
N ALA A 185 5.60 2.01 -12.46
CA ALA A 185 6.45 1.75 -13.63
C ALA A 185 7.55 2.81 -13.76
N ASP A 186 7.27 4.01 -13.25
CA ASP A 186 8.10 5.18 -13.36
C ASP A 186 8.57 5.63 -11.96
N PRO A 187 9.88 5.83 -11.74
CA PRO A 187 10.39 6.35 -10.47
C PRO A 187 9.91 7.80 -10.28
N ALA A 188 9.02 8.07 -9.33
CA ALA A 188 8.72 9.46 -8.97
C ALA A 188 9.93 10.08 -8.22
N PRO A 189 10.21 11.39 -8.35
CA PRO A 189 11.34 12.01 -7.66
C PRO A 189 11.24 11.94 -6.13
N HIS A 190 10.03 11.86 -5.59
CA HIS A 190 9.74 11.65 -4.17
C HIS A 190 9.59 10.17 -3.79
N ALA A 191 9.37 9.30 -4.79
CA ALA A 191 9.44 7.87 -4.61
C ALA A 191 10.92 7.48 -4.60
N SER A 192 11.50 7.49 -3.40
CA SER A 192 12.85 6.98 -3.13
C SER A 192 13.18 5.80 -4.04
N GLY A 193 14.01 6.07 -5.05
CA GLY A 193 14.41 5.12 -6.07
C GLY A 193 15.05 3.88 -5.45
N ALA A 194 14.67 2.72 -5.99
CA ALA A 194 15.06 1.39 -5.56
C ALA A 194 14.69 1.06 -4.10
N THR A 195 14.37 -0.21 -3.90
CA THR A 195 14.37 -0.86 -2.59
C THR A 195 15.52 -0.29 -1.74
N ALA A 196 15.25 0.06 -0.48
CA ALA A 196 16.23 0.61 0.47
C ALA A 196 17.52 -0.24 0.64
N ALA A 197 17.63 -1.37 -0.07
CA ALA A 197 18.82 -2.17 -0.28
C ALA A 197 19.93 -1.51 -1.13
N ALA A 198 19.61 -0.61 -2.07
CA ALA A 198 20.64 -0.07 -2.99
C ALA A 198 21.37 1.18 -2.48
N ALA A 199 20.70 2.06 -1.73
CA ALA A 199 21.30 3.32 -1.25
C ALA A 199 22.07 3.15 0.07
N ALA A 200 21.61 2.28 0.98
CA ALA A 200 22.34 1.96 2.23
C ALA A 200 23.63 1.16 1.98
N ALA A 201 23.82 0.59 0.79
CA ALA A 201 25.03 -0.14 0.40
C ALA A 201 26.22 0.77 0.06
N ALA A 202 26.02 2.09 -0.10
CA ALA A 202 27.09 3.00 -0.49
C ALA A 202 27.95 3.50 0.70
N THR A 203 27.44 3.45 1.93
CA THR A 203 28.07 4.11 3.10
C THR A 203 28.57 3.18 4.20
N ALA A 204 28.41 1.86 4.07
CA ALA A 204 28.98 0.91 5.02
C ALA A 204 29.67 -0.23 4.27
N GLY A 205 30.99 -0.36 4.46
CA GLY A 205 31.84 -1.43 3.91
C GLY A 205 31.56 -2.84 4.45
N ALA A 206 30.29 -3.23 4.53
CA ALA A 206 29.84 -4.55 4.90
C ALA A 206 29.42 -5.33 3.64
N SER A 207 30.12 -6.44 3.40
CA SER A 207 29.75 -7.61 2.59
C SER A 207 28.58 -7.41 1.59
N MET A 208 28.93 -7.45 0.30
CA MET A 208 28.08 -7.53 -0.91
C MET A 208 27.04 -8.68 -0.87
N ALA A 209 26.08 -8.61 0.04
CA ALA A 209 24.85 -9.39 0.02
C ALA A 209 23.72 -8.41 -0.23
N SER A 210 23.44 -8.16 -1.50
CA SER A 210 22.23 -7.54 -2.00
C SER A 210 21.02 -8.05 -1.19
N SER A 211 20.42 -7.21 -0.35
CA SER A 211 19.14 -7.52 0.28
C SER A 211 17.96 -7.25 -0.69
N THR A 212 18.17 -7.50 -1.99
CA THR A 212 17.11 -8.09 -2.81
C THR A 212 16.86 -9.48 -2.22
N ALA A 213 16.08 -9.56 -1.15
CA ALA A 213 15.54 -10.84 -0.71
C ALA A 213 14.92 -11.47 -1.97
N GLU A 214 15.40 -12.64 -2.38
CA GLU A 214 14.81 -13.42 -3.46
C GLU A 214 13.40 -13.78 -3.01
N LEU A 215 12.44 -12.87 -3.28
CA LEU A 215 11.06 -13.02 -2.88
C LEU A 215 10.43 -14.00 -3.86
N HIS A 216 10.39 -15.28 -3.46
CA HIS A 216 9.69 -16.30 -4.22
C HIS A 216 8.18 -16.21 -4.00
N LEU A 217 7.41 -16.34 -5.07
CA LEU A 217 5.96 -16.48 -4.99
C LEU A 217 5.62 -17.93 -4.64
N LEU A 218 5.18 -18.16 -3.40
CA LEU A 218 4.75 -19.48 -2.96
C LEU A 218 3.28 -19.71 -3.35
N PRO A 219 2.92 -20.81 -4.04
CA PRO A 219 1.55 -21.10 -4.42
C PRO A 219 0.57 -21.09 -3.23
N GLY A 220 1.02 -21.55 -2.06
CA GLY A 220 0.22 -21.58 -0.83
C GLY A 220 -0.08 -20.19 -0.24
N SER A 221 0.71 -19.16 -0.54
CA SER A 221 0.49 -17.80 -0.05
C SER A 221 -0.30 -16.92 -1.02
N LEU A 222 -0.54 -17.38 -2.26
CA LEU A 222 -1.25 -16.61 -3.29
C LEU A 222 -2.67 -16.17 -2.89
N PRO A 223 -3.52 -17.00 -2.24
CA PRO A 223 -4.84 -16.55 -1.79
C PRO A 223 -4.78 -15.44 -0.73
N LEU A 224 -3.77 -15.49 0.14
CA LEU A 224 -3.53 -14.45 1.14
C LEU A 224 -2.94 -13.18 0.49
N LEU A 225 -2.12 -13.35 -0.53
CA LEU A 225 -1.57 -12.25 -1.31
C LEU A 225 -2.65 -11.51 -2.10
N GLU A 226 -3.57 -12.24 -2.76
CA GLU A 226 -4.75 -11.65 -3.40
C GLU A 226 -5.56 -10.81 -2.41
N SER A 227 -5.78 -11.35 -1.20
CA SER A 227 -6.51 -10.64 -0.14
C SER A 227 -5.80 -9.36 0.30
N LEU A 228 -4.49 -9.45 0.52
CA LEU A 228 -3.68 -8.29 0.89
C LEU A 228 -3.68 -7.24 -0.22
N MET A 229 -3.47 -7.63 -1.47
CA MET A 229 -3.48 -6.71 -2.61
C MET A 229 -4.84 -6.06 -2.84
N GLN A 230 -5.93 -6.80 -2.64
CA GLN A 230 -7.29 -6.25 -2.73
C GLN A 230 -7.58 -5.25 -1.60
N THR A 231 -7.11 -5.50 -0.38
CA THR A 231 -7.25 -4.53 0.72
C THR A 231 -6.46 -3.25 0.44
N LEU A 232 -5.26 -3.38 -0.14
CA LEU A 232 -4.40 -2.24 -0.45
C LEU A 232 -4.91 -1.41 -1.63
N SER A 233 -5.49 -2.05 -2.67
CA SER A 233 -6.09 -1.32 -3.80
C SER A 233 -7.29 -0.46 -3.41
N ARG A 234 -7.92 -0.77 -2.27
CA ARG A 234 -9.06 -0.05 -1.70
C ARG A 234 -8.68 0.88 -0.54
N SER A 235 -7.38 1.11 -0.35
CA SER A 235 -6.83 1.94 0.73
C SER A 235 -7.36 1.55 2.13
N TRP A 236 -7.63 0.25 2.34
CA TRP A 236 -7.99 -0.28 3.65
C TRP A 236 -6.74 -0.70 4.42
N MET A 237 -6.74 -0.46 5.73
CA MET A 237 -5.71 -1.01 6.61
C MET A 237 -5.78 -2.55 6.63
N ALA A 238 -4.64 -3.18 6.37
CA ALA A 238 -4.49 -4.62 6.45
C ALA A 238 -3.82 -5.03 7.77
N LEU A 239 -4.41 -6.00 8.46
CA LEU A 239 -3.82 -6.60 9.67
C LEU A 239 -3.44 -8.06 9.39
N LEU A 240 -2.15 -8.36 9.41
CA LEU A 240 -1.64 -9.72 9.20
C LEU A 240 -1.44 -10.42 10.56
N VAL A 241 -2.36 -11.32 10.91
CA VAL A 241 -2.32 -12.08 12.16
C VAL A 241 -1.99 -13.55 11.89
N GLY A 242 -1.07 -14.11 12.67
CA GLY A 242 -0.73 -15.53 12.57
C GLY A 242 0.47 -15.90 13.44
N GLY A 243 0.78 -17.19 13.53
CA GLY A 243 1.93 -17.70 14.28
C GLY A 243 3.28 -17.15 13.79
N ALA A 244 4.30 -17.18 14.66
CA ALA A 244 5.66 -16.84 14.27
C ALA A 244 6.14 -17.79 13.14
N GLY A 245 6.95 -17.27 12.21
CA GLY A 245 7.44 -18.05 11.07
C GLY A 245 6.44 -18.28 9.92
N GLY A 246 5.20 -17.80 10.01
CA GLY A 246 4.18 -17.95 8.94
C GLY A 246 4.38 -17.07 7.69
N GLY A 247 5.55 -16.44 7.52
CA GLY A 247 5.85 -15.62 6.33
C GLY A 247 5.08 -14.30 6.23
N LYS A 248 4.53 -13.75 7.32
CA LYS A 248 3.72 -12.52 7.31
C LYS A 248 4.47 -11.32 6.72
N THR A 249 5.69 -11.06 7.22
CA THR A 249 6.56 -10.00 6.70
C THR A 249 6.94 -10.28 5.24
N ALA A 250 7.23 -11.54 4.90
CA ALA A 250 7.54 -11.92 3.53
C ALA A 250 6.35 -11.65 2.58
N LEU A 251 5.11 -11.88 3.01
CA LEU A 251 3.91 -11.58 2.23
C LEU A 251 3.76 -10.07 1.96
N ALA A 252 3.99 -9.24 2.97
CA ALA A 252 3.97 -7.78 2.82
C ALA A 252 5.08 -7.27 1.89
N ARG A 253 6.30 -7.80 2.04
CA ARG A 253 7.43 -7.54 1.14
C ARG A 253 7.11 -7.95 -0.30
N CYS A 254 6.51 -9.12 -0.51
CA CYS A 254 6.07 -9.59 -1.83
C CYS A 254 5.04 -8.64 -2.44
N ALA A 255 4.01 -8.22 -1.70
CA ALA A 255 2.99 -7.29 -2.20
C ALA A 255 3.60 -5.94 -2.60
N ALA A 256 4.51 -5.41 -1.78
CA ALA A 256 5.22 -4.16 -2.07
C ALA A 256 6.12 -4.29 -3.31
N ALA A 257 6.86 -5.39 -3.43
CA ALA A 257 7.71 -5.67 -4.58
C ALA A 257 6.92 -5.85 -5.89
N LEU A 258 5.76 -6.53 -5.82
CA LEU A 258 4.86 -6.66 -6.96
C LEU A 258 4.31 -5.31 -7.40
N SER A 259 3.97 -4.43 -6.46
CA SER A 259 3.41 -3.10 -6.73
C SER A 259 4.49 -2.07 -7.09
N GLY A 260 5.76 -2.37 -6.80
CA GLY A 260 6.87 -1.42 -6.96
C GLY A 260 6.84 -0.26 -5.95
N VAL A 261 6.08 -0.40 -4.87
CA VAL A 261 5.98 0.63 -3.82
C VAL A 261 6.99 0.35 -2.72
N ARG A 262 7.61 1.41 -2.18
CA ARG A 262 8.54 1.29 -1.05
C ARG A 262 7.80 0.86 0.21
N LEU A 263 8.28 -0.20 0.84
CA LEU A 263 7.83 -0.63 2.16
C LEU A 263 8.81 -0.12 3.22
N LEU A 264 8.32 0.67 4.17
CA LEU A 264 9.04 1.05 5.37
C LEU A 264 8.63 0.10 6.50
N GLU A 265 9.58 -0.69 6.98
CA GLU A 265 9.37 -1.60 8.09
C GLU A 265 9.76 -0.90 9.38
N ILE A 266 8.83 -0.79 10.32
CA ILE A 266 9.04 -0.22 11.65
C ILE A 266 8.74 -1.32 12.66
N SER A 267 9.76 -1.77 13.38
CA SER A 267 9.60 -2.75 14.44
C SER A 267 9.17 -2.07 15.73
N LEU A 268 7.94 -2.34 16.17
CA LEU A 268 7.40 -1.85 17.42
C LEU A 268 7.87 -2.73 18.58
N THR A 269 8.31 -2.07 19.64
CA THR A 269 8.72 -2.69 20.91
C THR A 269 7.85 -2.16 22.05
N SER A 270 7.98 -2.73 23.25
CA SER A 270 7.29 -2.24 24.43
C SER A 270 7.72 -0.83 24.86
N GLY A 271 8.88 -0.36 24.39
CA GLY A 271 9.41 0.97 24.65
C GLY A 271 9.20 1.97 23.51
N THR A 272 8.48 1.58 22.45
CA THR A 272 8.20 2.49 21.33
C THR A 272 7.12 3.49 21.74
N ASP A 273 7.49 4.77 21.74
CA ASP A 273 6.61 5.88 22.11
C ASP A 273 6.00 6.56 20.87
N THR A 274 4.98 7.40 21.09
CA THR A 274 4.33 8.17 20.02
C THR A 274 5.30 9.11 19.29
N SER A 275 6.37 9.55 19.97
CA SER A 275 7.44 10.38 19.40
C SER A 275 8.21 9.68 18.28
N ASP A 276 8.37 8.36 18.37
CA ASP A 276 9.17 7.60 17.40
C ASP A 276 8.42 7.44 16.07
N LEU A 277 7.09 7.38 16.14
CA LEU A 277 6.22 7.25 14.98
C LEU A 277 5.92 8.60 14.33
N LEU A 278 5.48 9.59 15.11
CA LEU A 278 5.00 10.87 14.59
C LEU A 278 6.10 11.92 14.46
N GLY A 279 7.12 11.86 15.30
CA GLY A 279 8.20 12.84 15.36
C GLY A 279 8.38 13.44 16.75
N SER A 280 9.51 14.10 16.95
CA SER A 280 9.83 14.79 18.19
C SER A 280 10.68 16.04 17.94
N PHE A 281 10.78 16.90 18.96
CA PHE A 281 11.72 18.02 18.92
C PHE A 281 13.11 17.51 19.30
N GLU A 282 13.97 17.35 18.31
CA GLU A 282 15.36 16.91 18.48
C GLU A 282 16.33 18.08 18.32
N GLN A 283 17.55 17.89 18.83
CA GLN A 283 18.63 18.84 18.59
C GLN A 283 19.06 18.75 17.11
N LEU A 284 19.13 19.90 16.44
CA LEU A 284 19.61 20.03 15.07
C LEU A 284 21.05 19.52 14.97
N GLU A 285 21.22 18.42 14.24
CA GLU A 285 22.53 17.92 13.83
C GLU A 285 22.74 18.26 12.35
N PRO A 286 23.66 19.18 12.01
CA PRO A 286 23.87 19.61 10.62
C PRO A 286 24.27 18.45 9.70
N GLU A 287 25.00 17.47 10.22
CA GLU A 287 25.41 16.28 9.47
C GLU A 287 24.21 15.42 9.04
N ARG A 288 23.20 15.26 9.91
CA ARG A 288 21.98 14.52 9.61
C ARG A 288 21.21 15.20 8.48
N ARG A 289 21.05 16.53 8.56
CA ARG A 289 20.39 17.33 7.51
C ARG A 289 21.11 17.24 6.17
N VAL A 290 22.45 17.27 6.17
CA VAL A 290 23.26 17.08 4.96
C VAL A 290 23.09 15.67 4.40
N GLN A 291 23.01 14.64 5.25
CA GLN A 291 22.76 13.26 4.81
C GLN A 291 21.37 13.10 4.19
N GLU A 292 20.33 13.66 4.81
CA GLU A 292 18.97 13.64 4.26
C GLU A 292 18.88 14.35 2.90
N ALA A 293 19.54 15.49 2.75
CA ALA A 293 19.62 16.19 1.48
C ALA A 293 20.39 15.38 0.43
N SER A 294 21.48 14.72 0.82
CA SER A 294 22.24 13.81 -0.03
C SER A 294 21.37 12.67 -0.55
N ASP A 295 20.60 12.02 0.33
CA ASP A 295 19.71 10.92 -0.04
C ASP A 295 18.63 11.37 -1.03
N ARG A 296 18.06 12.57 -0.85
CA ARG A 296 17.07 13.16 -1.79
C ARG A 296 17.69 13.45 -3.16
N VAL A 297 18.87 14.06 -3.20
CA VAL A 297 19.58 14.35 -4.45
C VAL A 297 19.98 13.06 -5.17
N GLN A 298 20.41 12.04 -4.45
CA GLN A 298 20.70 10.72 -5.01
C GLN A 298 19.46 10.08 -5.64
N GLN A 299 18.30 10.17 -4.97
CA GLN A 299 17.03 9.66 -5.50
C GLN A 299 16.62 10.41 -6.78
N LEU A 300 16.75 11.74 -6.78
CA LEU A 300 16.49 12.57 -7.96
C LEU A 300 17.44 12.22 -9.11
N ALA A 301 18.75 12.08 -8.85
CA ALA A 301 19.73 11.71 -9.85
C ALA A 301 19.47 10.31 -10.42
N HIS A 302 19.09 9.34 -9.58
CA HIS A 302 18.72 7.99 -10.03
C HIS A 302 17.48 8.01 -10.93
N CYS A 303 16.42 8.68 -10.48
CA CYS A 303 15.19 8.91 -11.24
C CYS A 303 15.50 9.54 -12.61
N MET A 304 16.30 10.61 -12.62
CA MET A 304 16.68 11.29 -13.85
C MET A 304 17.49 10.41 -14.77
N SER A 305 18.46 9.66 -14.25
CA SER A 305 19.27 8.74 -15.06
C SER A 305 18.42 7.66 -15.73
N GLN A 306 17.48 7.07 -15.01
CA GLN A 306 16.57 6.06 -15.56
C GLN A 306 15.70 6.66 -16.67
N ARG A 307 15.11 7.84 -16.44
CA ARG A 307 14.23 8.49 -17.41
C ARG A 307 14.95 8.95 -18.67
N LEU A 308 16.16 9.51 -18.55
CA LEU A 308 16.96 9.90 -19.72
C LEU A 308 17.31 8.67 -20.58
N LEU A 309 17.68 7.55 -19.93
CA LEU A 309 18.04 6.31 -20.63
C LEU A 309 16.84 5.61 -21.26
N THR A 310 15.70 5.49 -20.56
CA THR A 310 14.49 4.83 -21.13
C THR A 310 13.85 5.65 -22.23
N SER A 311 13.85 6.98 -22.11
CA SER A 311 13.31 7.89 -23.13
C SER A 311 14.19 7.91 -24.39
N SER A 312 15.51 7.72 -24.25
CA SER A 312 16.42 7.64 -25.40
C SER A 312 16.08 6.49 -26.38
N SER A 313 15.50 5.39 -25.88
CA SER A 313 15.13 4.22 -26.70
C SER A 313 13.83 4.42 -27.49
N GLY A 314 12.97 5.36 -27.10
CA GLY A 314 11.64 5.59 -27.69
C GLY A 314 11.52 6.84 -28.55
N ALA A 315 12.56 7.69 -28.59
CA ALA A 315 12.50 8.97 -29.29
C ALA A 315 12.43 8.79 -30.82
N ALA A 316 11.26 9.07 -31.40
CA ALA A 316 11.01 8.96 -32.84
C ALA A 316 11.66 10.08 -33.69
N THR A 317 12.10 11.18 -33.06
CA THR A 317 12.67 12.35 -33.74
C THR A 317 14.20 12.27 -33.82
N PRO A 318 14.80 12.35 -35.04
CA PRO A 318 16.25 12.36 -35.19
C PRO A 318 16.86 13.63 -34.57
N GLY A 319 17.70 13.46 -33.55
CA GLY A 319 18.41 14.56 -32.87
C GLY A 319 18.12 14.69 -31.37
N VAL A 320 16.99 14.18 -30.88
CA VAL A 320 16.66 14.22 -29.45
C VAL A 320 17.40 13.12 -28.67
N ALA A 321 17.53 11.93 -29.25
CA ALA A 321 18.27 10.81 -28.64
C ALA A 321 19.73 11.15 -28.24
N PRO A 322 20.58 11.77 -29.09
CA PRO A 322 21.94 12.13 -28.68
C PRO A 322 21.98 13.23 -27.61
N ALA A 323 21.01 14.16 -27.59
CA ALA A 323 20.91 15.18 -26.56
C ALA A 323 20.55 14.57 -25.19
N LEU A 324 19.63 13.61 -25.16
CA LEU A 324 19.27 12.86 -23.94
C LEU A 324 20.45 12.03 -23.41
N LEU A 325 21.21 11.41 -24.31
CA LEU A 325 22.40 10.64 -23.92
C LEU A 325 23.52 11.54 -23.39
N ALA A 326 23.76 12.69 -24.02
CA ALA A 326 24.73 13.67 -23.53
C ALA A 326 24.35 14.19 -22.13
N ALA A 327 23.07 14.53 -21.91
CA ALA A 327 22.58 14.92 -20.59
C ALA A 327 22.74 13.80 -19.53
N ALA A 328 22.53 12.53 -19.91
CA ALA A 328 22.76 11.39 -19.02
C ALA A 328 24.25 11.24 -18.67
N GLN A 329 25.16 11.44 -19.64
CA GLN A 329 26.60 11.43 -19.41
C GLN A 329 27.05 12.57 -18.50
N ASP A 330 26.52 13.78 -18.69
CA ASP A 330 26.82 14.94 -17.85
C ASP A 330 26.38 14.71 -16.40
N LEU A 331 25.18 14.13 -16.20
CA LEU A 331 24.68 13.77 -14.88
C LEU A 331 25.57 12.71 -14.20
N GLN A 332 25.95 11.67 -14.93
CA GLN A 332 26.86 10.62 -14.43
C GLN A 332 28.25 11.20 -14.09
N ALA A 333 28.78 12.10 -14.91
CA ALA A 333 30.05 12.78 -14.68
C ALA A 333 30.00 13.68 -13.44
N ALA A 334 28.92 14.44 -13.26
CA ALA A 334 28.71 15.27 -12.07
C ALA A 334 28.65 14.42 -10.79
N TRP A 335 27.91 13.31 -10.81
CA TRP A 335 27.84 12.38 -9.68
C TRP A 335 29.19 11.72 -9.38
N ALA A 336 29.91 11.27 -10.41
CA ALA A 336 31.23 10.68 -10.25
C ALA A 336 32.26 11.67 -9.68
N ALA A 337 32.21 12.93 -10.12
CA ALA A 337 33.05 14.01 -9.59
C ALA A 337 32.74 14.29 -8.12
N HIS A 338 31.46 14.30 -7.73
CA HIS A 338 31.05 14.43 -6.33
C HIS A 338 31.57 13.27 -5.46
N MET A 339 31.38 12.03 -5.90
CA MET A 339 31.88 10.84 -5.19
C MET A 339 33.41 10.83 -5.07
N ALA A 340 34.13 11.24 -6.11
CA ALA A 340 35.59 11.36 -6.07
C ALA A 340 36.05 12.44 -5.08
N ALA A 341 35.33 13.55 -4.98
CA ALA A 341 35.60 14.61 -4.01
C ALA A 341 35.34 14.14 -2.57
N LEU A 342 34.28 13.37 -2.33
CA LEU A 342 34.00 12.73 -1.03
C LEU A 342 35.12 11.77 -0.63
N ALA A 343 35.50 10.85 -1.51
CA ALA A 343 36.57 9.89 -1.26
C ALA A 343 37.94 10.57 -1.07
N ALA A 344 38.16 11.77 -1.63
CA ALA A 344 39.34 12.58 -1.38
C ALA A 344 39.30 13.22 0.02
N ALA A 345 38.16 13.78 0.40
CA ALA A 345 37.95 14.37 1.72
C ALA A 345 38.10 13.34 2.85
N GLU A 346 37.58 12.12 2.67
CA GLU A 346 37.76 11.01 3.63
C GLU A 346 39.23 10.65 3.84
N ARG A 347 40.04 10.65 2.77
CA ARG A 347 41.49 10.41 2.85
C ARG A 347 42.25 11.53 3.56
N GLN A 348 41.65 12.72 3.66
CA GLN A 348 42.20 13.91 4.32
C GLN A 348 41.53 14.19 5.68
N ALA A 349 40.70 13.27 6.18
CA ALA A 349 39.85 13.43 7.36
C ALA A 349 40.64 13.73 8.65
N ASP A 350 41.92 13.34 8.74
CA ASP A 350 42.76 13.64 9.91
C ASP A 350 43.08 15.14 10.06
N ALA A 351 42.80 15.99 9.06
CA ALA A 351 43.21 17.41 9.04
C ALA A 351 42.07 18.42 8.83
N ALA A 352 40.86 18.03 8.42
CA ALA A 352 39.78 18.96 8.08
C ALA A 352 38.73 19.07 9.20
N SER A 353 38.18 20.28 9.41
CA SER A 353 37.03 20.45 10.33
C SER A 353 35.77 19.79 9.75
N PRO A 354 34.92 19.15 10.59
CA PRO A 354 33.73 18.43 10.11
C PRO A 354 32.74 19.34 9.35
N ILE A 355 32.65 20.60 9.76
CA ILE A 355 31.81 21.62 9.11
C ILE A 355 32.32 21.96 7.70
N ALA A 356 33.65 22.06 7.51
CA ALA A 356 34.23 22.31 6.20
C ALA A 356 34.01 21.12 5.24
N ALA A 357 34.12 19.90 5.76
CA ALA A 357 33.78 18.70 5.01
C ALA A 357 32.29 18.71 4.60
N ALA A 358 31.38 18.99 5.53
CA ALA A 358 29.95 19.13 5.26
C ALA A 358 29.64 20.19 4.18
N ALA A 359 30.28 21.37 4.25
CA ALA A 359 30.10 22.42 3.25
C ALA A 359 30.58 21.99 1.85
N GLN A 360 31.70 21.26 1.76
CA GLN A 360 32.18 20.69 0.51
C GLN A 360 31.19 19.66 -0.07
N ARG A 361 30.55 18.84 0.79
CA ARG A 361 29.49 17.91 0.36
C ARG A 361 28.32 18.66 -0.26
N VAL A 362 27.80 19.69 0.42
CA VAL A 362 26.70 20.51 -0.09
C VAL A 362 27.05 21.15 -1.43
N GLY A 363 28.27 21.67 -1.59
CA GLY A 363 28.75 22.22 -2.86
C GLY A 363 28.72 21.22 -4.02
N GLY A 364 29.16 19.98 -3.77
CA GLY A 364 29.09 18.91 -4.78
C GLY A 364 27.66 18.44 -5.07
N LEU A 365 26.78 18.38 -4.08
CA LEU A 365 25.37 18.04 -4.30
C LEU A 365 24.67 19.09 -5.18
N ARG A 366 25.01 20.38 -5.02
CA ARG A 366 24.47 21.45 -5.87
C ARG A 366 24.87 21.28 -7.34
N SER A 367 26.10 20.85 -7.64
CA SER A 367 26.50 20.60 -9.03
C SER A 367 25.71 19.43 -9.64
N VAL A 368 25.41 18.39 -8.86
CA VAL A 368 24.53 17.29 -9.29
C VAL A 368 23.12 17.80 -9.59
N VAL A 369 22.54 18.64 -8.72
CA VAL A 369 21.21 19.23 -8.96
C VAL A 369 21.19 20.10 -10.23
N THR A 370 22.27 20.85 -10.51
CA THR A 370 22.37 21.61 -11.77
C THR A 370 22.40 20.72 -13.00
N ALA A 371 23.07 19.56 -12.93
CA ALA A 371 23.06 18.57 -14.00
C ALA A 371 21.67 17.92 -14.16
N CYS A 372 20.96 17.64 -13.06
CA CYS A 372 19.56 17.19 -13.09
C CYS A 372 18.66 18.21 -13.80
N ARG A 373 18.77 19.51 -13.49
CA ARG A 373 17.98 20.57 -14.17
C ARG A 373 18.27 20.63 -15.66
N ALA A 374 19.54 20.53 -16.07
CA ALA A 374 19.90 20.47 -17.49
C ALA A 374 19.29 19.24 -18.18
N GLY A 375 19.28 18.08 -17.50
CA GLY A 375 18.62 16.87 -17.97
C GLY A 375 17.10 17.02 -18.10
N ILE A 376 16.43 17.68 -17.15
CA ILE A 376 14.99 17.97 -17.22
C ILE A 376 14.68 18.86 -18.44
N ALA A 377 15.49 19.88 -18.70
CA ALA A 377 15.34 20.75 -19.87
C ALA A 377 15.51 19.98 -21.20
N ALA A 378 16.42 19.01 -21.25
CA ALA A 378 16.59 18.13 -22.41
C ALA A 378 15.41 17.15 -22.62
N LEU A 379 14.71 16.80 -21.53
CA LEU A 379 13.59 15.85 -21.54
C LEU A 379 12.24 16.51 -21.89
N ALA A 380 12.05 17.78 -21.51
CA ALA A 380 10.85 18.57 -21.77
C ALA A 380 10.27 18.47 -23.20
N PRO A 381 11.04 18.56 -24.31
CA PRO A 381 10.48 18.48 -25.66
C PRO A 381 9.93 17.10 -26.04
N SER A 382 10.32 16.03 -25.34
CA SER A 382 9.88 14.65 -25.65
C SER A 382 8.49 14.32 -25.07
N PHE A 383 7.96 15.13 -24.17
CA PHE A 383 6.80 14.80 -23.32
C PHE A 383 5.67 15.85 -23.37
N LEU A 384 5.45 16.47 -24.54
CA LEU A 384 4.45 17.53 -24.78
C LEU A 384 3.00 17.19 -24.33
N GLU A 385 2.68 15.92 -24.05
CA GLU A 385 1.35 15.46 -23.60
C GLU A 385 1.28 15.09 -22.10
N SER A 386 2.41 14.94 -21.39
CA SER A 386 2.44 14.51 -19.97
C SER A 386 2.93 15.62 -19.02
N ASP A 387 2.21 16.73 -19.00
CA ASP A 387 2.58 17.98 -18.29
C ASP A 387 2.84 17.78 -16.78
N GLY A 388 2.15 16.82 -16.14
CA GLY A 388 2.29 16.55 -14.72
C GLY A 388 3.66 16.01 -14.30
N MET A 389 4.27 15.13 -15.11
CA MET A 389 5.51 14.45 -14.74
C MET A 389 6.73 15.39 -14.78
N VAL A 390 6.82 16.20 -15.82
CA VAL A 390 7.93 17.17 -15.95
C VAL A 390 7.80 18.24 -14.86
N SER A 391 6.56 18.68 -14.56
CA SER A 391 6.30 19.62 -13.47
C SER A 391 6.73 19.07 -12.10
N GLU A 392 6.46 17.80 -11.81
CA GLU A 392 6.93 17.15 -10.57
C GLU A 392 8.46 17.14 -10.49
N LEU A 393 9.16 16.77 -11.56
CA LEU A 393 10.63 16.76 -11.58
C LEU A 393 11.24 18.15 -11.38
N VAL A 394 10.66 19.18 -12.00
CA VAL A 394 11.09 20.58 -11.81
C VAL A 394 10.90 20.98 -10.34
N SER A 395 9.71 20.74 -9.78
CA SER A 395 9.43 21.07 -8.38
C SER A 395 10.38 20.37 -7.39
N ALA A 396 10.73 19.10 -7.67
CA ALA A 396 11.66 18.35 -6.84
C ALA A 396 13.11 18.87 -6.94
N ALA A 397 13.55 19.25 -8.14
CA ALA A 397 14.87 19.86 -8.34
C ALA A 397 14.97 21.25 -7.68
N ASP A 398 13.90 22.04 -7.74
CA ASP A 398 13.83 23.37 -7.12
C ASP A 398 13.78 23.29 -5.59
N ALA A 399 13.01 22.35 -5.04
CA ALA A 399 13.01 22.06 -3.61
C ALA A 399 14.39 21.62 -3.11
N ALA A 400 15.08 20.74 -3.84
CA ALA A 400 16.42 20.28 -3.50
C ALA A 400 17.46 21.42 -3.54
N ASP A 401 17.41 22.30 -4.56
CA ASP A 401 18.33 23.44 -4.63
C ASP A 401 18.08 24.46 -3.51
N SER A 402 16.81 24.74 -3.19
CA SER A 402 16.45 25.62 -2.07
C SER A 402 16.90 25.04 -0.72
N GLU A 403 16.76 23.72 -0.52
CA GLU A 403 17.22 23.05 0.69
C GLU A 403 18.76 23.06 0.80
N LEU A 404 19.48 22.79 -0.30
CA LEU A 404 20.95 22.86 -0.30
C LEU A 404 21.45 24.30 -0.07
N ALA A 405 20.75 25.31 -0.58
CA ALA A 405 21.07 26.71 -0.35
C ALA A 405 20.88 27.10 1.13
N SER A 406 19.79 26.66 1.77
CA SER A 406 19.56 26.93 3.19
C SER A 406 20.57 26.18 4.08
N LEU A 407 20.93 24.94 3.74
CA LEU A 407 21.97 24.19 4.44
C LEU A 407 23.36 24.81 4.31
N ALA A 408 23.69 25.35 3.13
CA ALA A 408 24.95 26.08 2.95
C ALA A 408 25.03 27.32 3.84
N ALA A 409 23.92 28.05 3.99
CA ALA A 409 23.83 29.19 4.90
C ALA A 409 23.95 28.77 6.37
N LEU A 410 23.25 27.70 6.78
CA LEU A 410 23.32 27.16 8.14
C LEU A 410 24.73 26.71 8.51
N LEU A 411 25.43 25.99 7.62
CA LEU A 411 26.81 25.55 7.86
C LEU A 411 27.79 26.73 7.95
N ALA A 412 27.55 27.80 7.19
CA ALA A 412 28.35 29.02 7.28
C ALA A 412 28.11 29.76 8.61
N ASP A 413 26.86 29.83 9.07
CA ASP A 413 26.50 30.41 10.36
C ASP A 413 27.07 29.60 11.52
N GLU A 414 27.03 28.26 11.49
CA GLU A 414 27.63 27.39 12.52
C GLU A 414 29.16 27.46 12.53
N ALA A 415 29.80 27.62 11.37
CA ALA A 415 31.23 27.89 11.31
C ALA A 415 31.61 29.23 11.99
N ALA A 416 30.69 30.20 12.00
CA ALA A 416 30.88 31.51 12.61
C ALA A 416 30.43 31.58 14.08
N ALA A 417 29.39 30.82 14.46
CA ALA A 417 28.74 30.86 15.76
C ALA A 417 29.18 29.69 16.65
N ALA A 418 29.97 29.97 17.68
CA ALA A 418 30.47 28.98 18.64
C ALA A 418 29.43 28.49 19.68
N VAL A 419 28.12 28.70 19.51
CA VAL A 419 27.15 28.52 20.61
C VAL A 419 25.78 27.98 20.17
N GLY A 420 25.39 26.89 20.86
CA GLY A 420 24.00 26.58 21.24
C GLY A 420 23.29 25.57 20.35
N GLY A 421 22.95 24.39 20.90
CA GLY A 421 22.10 23.40 20.25
C GLY A 421 20.74 24.00 19.90
N ARG A 422 20.45 24.14 18.59
CA ARG A 422 19.12 24.51 18.10
C ARG A 422 18.23 23.28 18.17
N PHE A 423 16.96 23.46 18.49
CA PHE A 423 15.97 22.38 18.43
C PHE A 423 15.05 22.62 17.25
N GLU A 424 14.79 21.57 16.49
CA GLU A 424 13.81 21.59 15.41
C GLU A 424 12.88 20.39 15.52
N TRP A 425 11.71 20.52 14.91
CA TRP A 425 10.81 19.38 14.78
C TRP A 425 11.37 18.43 13.72
N VAL A 426 11.58 17.17 14.10
CA VAL A 426 11.99 16.11 13.18
C VAL A 426 10.80 15.17 12.99
N ASP A 427 10.35 15.06 11.74
CA ASP A 427 9.25 14.16 11.38
C ASP A 427 9.61 12.71 11.65
N GLY A 428 8.66 11.97 12.22
CA GLY A 428 8.82 10.55 12.52
C GLY A 428 8.88 9.67 11.28
N ALA A 429 9.18 8.39 11.49
CA ALA A 429 9.27 7.42 10.39
C ALA A 429 7.93 7.25 9.65
N LEU A 430 6.81 7.32 10.38
CA LEU A 430 5.46 7.17 9.81
C LEU A 430 5.06 8.38 8.98
N THR A 431 5.25 9.60 9.50
CA THR A 431 4.85 10.84 8.80
C THR A 431 5.63 11.01 7.50
N ARG A 432 6.95 10.80 7.52
CA ARG A 432 7.78 10.80 6.31
C ARG A 432 7.33 9.78 5.27
N ALA A 433 6.86 8.61 5.70
CA ALA A 433 6.37 7.60 4.77
C ALA A 433 5.03 7.98 4.14
N ILE A 434 4.11 8.56 4.93
CA ILE A 434 2.82 9.05 4.46
C ILE A 434 3.01 10.18 3.45
N GLU A 435 3.86 11.17 3.74
CA GLU A 435 4.15 12.28 2.83
C GLU A 435 4.77 11.83 1.50
N ARG A 436 5.64 10.81 1.56
CA ARG A 436 6.31 10.25 0.36
C ARG A 436 5.45 9.23 -0.40
N GLY A 437 4.24 8.93 0.07
CA GLY A 437 3.37 7.92 -0.54
C GLY A 437 3.89 6.48 -0.43
N GLY A 438 4.72 6.19 0.57
CA GLY A 438 5.25 4.85 0.84
C GLY A 438 4.28 3.98 1.65
N TRP A 439 4.42 2.66 1.53
CA TRP A 439 3.72 1.73 2.41
C TRP A 439 4.47 1.57 3.72
N VAL A 440 3.76 1.42 4.83
CA VAL A 440 4.34 1.21 6.16
C VAL A 440 3.89 -0.13 6.71
N LEU A 441 4.86 -0.93 7.16
CA LEU A 441 4.64 -2.17 7.88
C LEU A 441 5.06 -1.97 9.33
N LEU A 442 4.07 -2.02 10.24
CA LEU A 442 4.31 -2.04 11.68
C LEU A 442 4.47 -3.49 12.14
N GLU A 443 5.70 -3.89 12.43
CA GLU A 443 5.99 -5.21 12.98
C GLU A 443 5.83 -5.22 14.50
N GLY A 444 5.35 -6.32 15.08
CA GLY A 444 5.31 -6.46 16.54
C GLY A 444 4.28 -5.57 17.24
N ALA A 445 3.23 -5.12 16.55
CA ALA A 445 2.17 -4.28 17.14
C ALA A 445 1.53 -4.88 18.41
N ASN A 446 1.57 -6.19 18.58
CA ASN A 446 1.10 -6.89 19.79
C ASN A 446 1.95 -6.62 21.05
N LEU A 447 3.15 -6.07 20.91
CA LEU A 447 4.06 -5.73 22.01
C LEU A 447 3.98 -4.25 22.40
N CYS A 448 3.38 -3.42 21.55
CA CYS A 448 3.27 -1.98 21.76
C CYS A 448 2.12 -1.65 22.72
N ASN A 449 2.23 -0.51 23.39
CA ASN A 449 1.16 0.01 24.24
C ASN A 449 -0.07 0.37 23.37
N PRO A 450 -1.29 -0.08 23.71
CA PRO A 450 -2.49 0.21 22.92
C PRO A 450 -2.75 1.71 22.73
N THR A 451 -2.35 2.55 23.69
CA THR A 451 -2.50 4.02 23.58
C THR A 451 -1.69 4.63 22.43
N VAL A 452 -0.59 4.00 22.02
CA VAL A 452 0.21 4.43 20.85
C VAL A 452 -0.55 4.09 19.57
N LEU A 453 -1.19 2.92 19.52
CA LEU A 453 -2.01 2.49 18.38
C LEU A 453 -3.28 3.34 18.25
N ASP A 454 -3.87 3.77 19.36
CA ASP A 454 -5.04 4.65 19.34
C ASP A 454 -4.77 5.99 18.66
N ARG A 455 -3.52 6.48 18.68
CA ARG A 455 -3.11 7.69 17.95
C ARG A 455 -3.09 7.52 16.44
N LEU A 456 -3.13 6.28 15.95
CA LEU A 456 -3.21 5.98 14.52
C LEU A 456 -4.65 5.98 14.02
N ASN A 457 -5.66 5.83 14.89
CA ASN A 457 -7.07 5.76 14.49
C ASN A 457 -7.54 6.91 13.57
N PRO A 458 -7.13 8.19 13.78
CA PRO A 458 -7.49 9.28 12.86
C PRO A 458 -6.97 9.11 11.42
N LEU A 459 -5.95 8.28 11.20
CA LEU A 459 -5.46 7.93 9.86
C LEU A 459 -6.23 6.75 9.24
N LEU A 460 -6.95 5.99 10.07
CA LEU A 460 -7.55 4.70 9.72
C LEU A 460 -9.06 4.78 9.50
N GLU A 461 -9.71 5.82 10.05
CA GLU A 461 -11.13 6.08 9.88
C GLU A 461 -11.33 7.33 9.01
N PRO A 462 -12.22 7.29 8.00
CA PRO A 462 -12.53 8.42 7.14
C PRO A 462 -13.36 9.50 7.84
#